data_AF-A0A814FTG3-F1
#
_entry.id   AF-A0A814FTG3-F1
#
_cell.length_a   1.000
_cell.length_b   1.000
_cell.length_c   1.000
_cell.angle_alpha   90.00
_cell.angle_beta   90.00
_cell.angle_gamma   90.00
#
_symmetry.space_group_name_H-M   'P 1'
#
loop_
_entity.id
_entity.type
_entity.pdbx_description
1 polymer ?
#
loop_
_entity_poly.entity_id
_entity_poly.type
_entity_poly.pdbx_seq_one_letter_code
_entity_poly.pdbx_strand_id
1 'polypeptide(L)'
;MHKLIILLLLVVASRSTTAVAIQYNTVFKAQTGWDIYTGGVYRYGPSIIENNDGSIDAWFAAPGGQFGEMILYYNDSGITYPVGLSTENTAAQKFIAVDPFYAINVFCPAWGSSNSSLTFSLYRWQTDYNTTLASAALSTKVYANYTDNQYIQLASDDKFTSGEYL
;
A
#
# COMPACT_ATOMS: atom_id res chain seq x y z
N MET A 1 -12.44 59.40 -42.45
CA MET A 1 -12.26 58.11 -41.75
C MET A 1 -11.55 58.37 -40.43
N HIS A 2 -12.30 58.53 -39.35
CA HIS A 2 -11.78 58.73 -37.99
C HIS A 2 -12.16 57.49 -37.19
N LYS A 3 -11.16 56.72 -36.74
CA LYS A 3 -11.35 55.54 -35.91
C LYS A 3 -11.63 56.00 -34.47
N LEU A 4 -12.88 55.82 -34.05
CA LEU A 4 -13.29 55.96 -32.66
C LEU A 4 -12.77 54.74 -31.88
N ILE A 5 -11.87 54.95 -30.91
CA ILE A 5 -11.44 53.94 -29.95
C ILE A 5 -12.29 54.11 -28.70
N ILE A 6 -13.15 53.12 -28.42
CA ILE A 6 -13.92 53.06 -27.18
C ILE A 6 -13.06 52.31 -26.16
N LEU A 7 -12.63 53.00 -25.11
CA LEU A 7 -11.95 52.41 -23.96
C LEU A 7 -13.02 51.96 -22.96
N LEU A 8 -13.25 50.65 -22.84
CA LEU A 8 -14.16 50.08 -21.86
C LEU A 8 -13.42 49.96 -20.51
N LEU A 9 -13.72 50.85 -19.57
CA LEU A 9 -13.22 50.75 -18.19
C LEU A 9 -14.09 49.75 -17.42
N LEU A 10 -13.58 48.54 -17.18
CA LEU A 10 -14.26 47.55 -16.33
C LEU A 10 -14.00 47.94 -14.86
N VAL A 11 -14.97 48.55 -14.19
CA VAL A 11 -14.92 48.73 -12.73
C VAL A 11 -15.32 47.40 -12.09
N VAL A 12 -14.33 46.63 -11.63
CA VAL A 12 -14.59 45.47 -10.76
C VAL A 12 -14.87 46.01 -9.36
N ALA A 13 -16.14 46.15 -9.01
CA ALA A 13 -16.53 46.35 -7.62
C ALA A 13 -16.32 45.02 -6.87
N SER A 14 -15.23 44.90 -6.11
CA SER A 14 -15.08 43.79 -5.17
C SER A 14 -16.06 43.99 -4.02
N ARG A 15 -17.08 43.13 -3.93
CA ARG A 15 -17.84 42.97 -2.69
C ARG A 15 -16.88 42.33 -1.68
N SER A 16 -16.34 43.12 -0.77
CA SER A 16 -15.70 42.59 0.43
C SER A 16 -16.80 41.96 1.28
N THR A 17 -17.01 40.66 1.11
CA THR A 17 -17.74 39.89 2.10
C THR A 17 -16.75 39.67 3.23
N THR A 18 -16.95 40.37 4.35
CA THR A 18 -16.31 39.99 5.60
C THR A 18 -16.74 38.57 5.90
N ALA A 19 -15.86 37.61 5.64
CA ALA A 19 -15.98 36.29 6.23
C ALA A 19 -15.93 36.52 7.74
N VAL A 20 -17.07 36.34 8.41
CA VAL A 20 -17.08 36.25 9.86
C VAL A 20 -16.27 34.99 10.18
N ALA A 21 -15.04 35.18 10.62
CA ALA A 21 -14.28 34.10 11.21
C ALA A 21 -15.04 33.66 12.46
N ILE A 22 -15.75 32.54 12.38
CA ILE A 22 -16.26 31.88 13.56
C ILE A 22 -15.02 31.43 14.33
N GLN A 23 -14.71 32.14 15.42
CA GLN A 23 -13.80 31.62 16.42
C GLN A 23 -14.52 30.46 17.10
N TYR A 24 -14.13 29.24 16.74
CA TYR A 24 -14.45 28.06 17.54
C TYR A 24 -13.64 28.15 18.84
N ASN A 25 -14.18 28.88 19.82
CA ASN A 25 -13.50 29.18 21.08
C ASN A 25 -13.57 28.03 22.09
N THR A 26 -14.04 26.86 21.66
CA THR A 26 -14.18 25.68 22.50
C THR A 26 -13.34 24.55 21.93
N VAL A 27 -12.18 24.32 22.55
CA VAL A 27 -11.59 22.98 22.55
C VAL A 27 -12.64 22.06 23.16
N PHE A 28 -13.16 21.13 22.38
CA PHE A 28 -14.11 20.13 22.88
C PHE A 28 -13.49 19.41 24.08
N LYS A 29 -14.24 19.36 25.18
CA LYS A 29 -13.89 18.50 26.31
C LYS A 29 -14.69 17.22 26.17
N ALA A 30 -14.00 16.09 26.19
CA ALA A 30 -14.65 14.79 26.29
C ALA A 30 -15.62 14.79 27.48
N GLN A 31 -16.85 14.35 27.25
CA GLN A 31 -17.85 14.21 28.30
C GLN A 31 -17.76 12.81 28.91
N THR A 32 -18.40 12.61 30.06
CA THR A 32 -18.51 11.28 30.67
C THR A 32 -19.14 10.29 29.68
N GLY A 33 -18.42 9.22 29.36
CA GLY A 33 -18.82 8.20 28.38
C GLY A 33 -18.15 8.31 27.00
N TRP A 34 -17.31 9.33 26.77
CA TRP A 34 -16.54 9.49 25.54
C TRP A 34 -15.15 8.86 25.70
N ASP A 35 -14.83 7.85 24.89
CA ASP A 35 -13.48 7.28 24.83
C ASP A 35 -12.68 7.91 23.70
N ILE A 36 -11.61 8.63 24.05
CA ILE A 36 -10.60 9.10 23.11
C ILE A 36 -9.42 8.13 23.19
N TYR A 37 -9.08 7.50 22.06
CA TYR A 37 -7.91 6.64 21.96
C TYR A 37 -6.62 7.47 22.08
N THR A 38 -5.75 7.12 23.05
CA THR A 38 -4.54 7.92 23.41
C THR A 38 -3.21 7.21 23.10
N GLY A 39 -3.21 6.06 22.43
CA GLY A 39 -2.02 5.22 22.24
C GLY A 39 -1.33 5.33 20.88
N GLY A 40 -0.01 5.59 20.85
CA GLY A 40 0.88 5.24 19.72
C GLY A 40 0.63 5.94 18.36
N VAL A 41 1.14 5.34 17.27
CA VAL A 41 1.13 5.93 15.92
C VAL A 41 -0.28 5.97 15.35
N TYR A 42 -0.83 7.17 15.28
CA TYR A 42 -2.17 7.50 14.81
C TYR A 42 -2.22 7.54 13.27
N ARG A 43 -2.60 6.43 12.60
CA ARG A 43 -2.64 6.37 11.11
C ARG A 43 -4.03 6.59 10.50
N TYR A 44 -5.10 6.29 11.25
CA TYR A 44 -6.48 6.36 10.78
C TYR A 44 -7.39 6.78 11.95
N GLY A 45 -7.47 8.08 12.21
CA GLY A 45 -8.34 8.61 13.27
C GLY A 45 -9.80 8.65 12.83
N PRO A 46 -10.77 8.45 13.73
CA PRO A 46 -12.15 8.75 13.41
C PRO A 46 -12.29 10.26 13.16
N SER A 47 -13.10 10.62 12.16
CA SER A 47 -13.53 12.00 11.95
C SER A 47 -14.86 12.18 12.66
N ILE A 48 -14.96 13.22 13.50
CA ILE A 48 -16.20 13.59 14.19
C ILE A 48 -16.57 15.02 13.76
N ILE A 49 -17.81 15.21 13.34
CA ILE A 49 -18.38 16.52 13.02
C ILE A 49 -19.60 16.74 13.91
N GLU A 50 -19.67 17.90 14.56
CA GLU A 50 -20.89 18.36 15.24
C GLU A 50 -21.65 19.29 14.29
N ASN A 51 -22.92 18.98 14.08
CA ASN A 51 -23.82 19.80 13.30
C ASN A 51 -24.42 20.91 14.18
N ASN A 52 -24.95 21.96 13.54
CA ASN A 52 -25.51 23.12 14.25
C ASN A 52 -26.75 22.80 15.11
N ASP A 53 -27.37 21.64 14.92
CA ASP A 53 -28.50 21.13 15.71
C ASP A 53 -28.09 20.26 16.90
N GLY A 54 -26.78 20.10 17.15
CA GLY A 54 -26.23 19.27 18.21
C GLY A 54 -26.18 17.77 17.89
N SER A 55 -26.50 17.36 16.65
CA SER A 55 -26.24 16.00 16.17
C SER A 55 -24.76 15.80 15.85
N ILE A 56 -24.32 14.54 15.86
CA ILE A 56 -22.93 14.15 15.62
C ILE A 56 -22.87 13.15 14.47
N ASP A 57 -22.03 13.45 13.48
CA ASP A 57 -21.58 12.49 12.47
C ASP A 57 -20.21 11.94 12.86
N ALA A 58 -20.06 10.61 12.86
CA ALA A 58 -18.81 9.95 13.17
C ALA A 58 -18.46 8.92 12.07
N TRP A 59 -17.24 9.01 11.54
CA TRP A 59 -16.64 7.96 10.71
C TRP A 59 -15.58 7.24 11.49
N PHE A 60 -15.79 5.95 11.77
CA PHE A 60 -14.80 5.10 12.41
C PHE A 60 -13.96 4.39 11.34
N ALA A 61 -12.65 4.40 11.51
CA ALA A 61 -11.79 3.46 10.81
C ALA A 61 -11.74 2.16 11.62
N ALA A 62 -12.14 1.03 11.02
CA ALA A 62 -11.84 -0.27 11.60
C ALA A 62 -10.31 -0.49 11.60
N PRO A 63 -9.75 -1.25 12.56
CA PRO A 63 -8.34 -1.62 12.52
C PRO A 63 -8.02 -2.23 11.16
N GLY A 64 -7.00 -1.69 10.51
CA GLY A 64 -6.49 -2.26 9.27
C GLY A 64 -5.97 -3.67 9.52
N GLY A 65 -6.48 -4.62 8.74
CA GLY A 65 -5.98 -5.98 8.60
C GLY A 65 -6.15 -6.41 7.14
N GLN A 66 -5.54 -7.52 6.72
CA GLN A 66 -5.85 -8.10 5.42
C GLN A 66 -7.34 -8.52 5.43
N PHE A 67 -8.15 -7.91 4.56
CA PHE A 67 -9.58 -8.23 4.42
C PHE A 67 -9.76 -9.23 3.27
N GLY A 68 -10.49 -10.32 3.52
CA GLY A 68 -10.70 -11.42 2.58
C GLY A 68 -10.14 -12.75 3.10
N GLU A 69 -10.51 -13.85 2.44
CA GLU A 69 -9.89 -15.15 2.71
C GLU A 69 -8.43 -15.10 2.25
N MET A 70 -7.49 -15.46 3.12
CA MET A 70 -6.12 -15.71 2.73
C MET A 70 -6.12 -16.99 1.88
N ILE A 71 -6.23 -16.83 0.57
CA ILE A 71 -6.13 -17.96 -0.36
C ILE A 71 -4.68 -18.40 -0.37
N LEU A 72 -4.40 -19.45 0.40
CA LEU A 72 -3.11 -20.10 0.43
C LEU A 72 -2.92 -20.88 -0.87
N TYR A 73 -2.07 -20.36 -1.75
CA TYR A 73 -1.64 -21.07 -2.96
C TYR A 73 -0.49 -22.06 -2.69
N TYR A 74 -0.29 -22.46 -1.43
CA TYR A 74 0.63 -23.53 -1.06
C TYR A 74 -0.11 -24.58 -0.21
N ASN A 75 0.39 -25.82 -0.25
CA ASN A 75 -0.14 -26.91 0.57
C ASN A 75 0.41 -26.79 1.99
N ASP A 76 -0.44 -26.36 2.93
CA ASP A 76 -0.05 -26.18 4.35
C ASP A 76 0.27 -27.50 5.07
N SER A 77 -0.18 -28.63 4.52
CA SER A 77 0.21 -29.98 4.96
C SER A 77 1.40 -30.55 4.19
N GLY A 78 1.94 -29.79 3.23
CA GLY A 78 3.09 -30.18 2.42
C GLY A 78 4.38 -30.08 3.23
N ILE A 79 5.26 -31.07 3.09
CA ILE A 79 6.62 -30.98 3.63
C ILE A 79 7.44 -30.06 2.70
N THR A 80 7.89 -28.93 3.22
CA THR A 80 8.77 -28.01 2.51
C THR A 80 10.22 -28.21 2.93
N TYR A 81 11.13 -28.27 1.96
CA TYR A 81 12.58 -28.29 2.22
C TYR A 81 13.19 -26.95 1.79
N PRO A 82 13.96 -26.28 2.65
CA PRO A 82 14.63 -25.05 2.26
C PRO A 82 15.70 -25.34 1.21
N VAL A 83 15.79 -24.48 0.20
CA VAL A 83 16.84 -24.53 -0.81
C VAL A 83 17.98 -23.59 -0.39
N GLY A 84 19.17 -24.15 -0.22
CA GLY A 84 20.38 -23.37 0.10
C GLY A 84 20.81 -22.54 -1.11
N LEU A 85 20.92 -21.22 -0.92
CA LEU A 85 21.41 -20.28 -1.92
C LEU A 85 22.76 -19.69 -1.50
N SER A 86 23.60 -19.45 -2.50
CA SER A 86 24.91 -18.79 -2.43
C SER A 86 25.05 -17.85 -3.63
N THR A 87 26.22 -17.24 -3.78
CA THR A 87 26.52 -16.41 -4.96
C THR A 87 26.68 -17.22 -6.25
N GLU A 88 26.71 -18.55 -6.16
CA GLU A 88 26.98 -19.45 -7.30
C GLU A 88 25.72 -20.10 -7.87
N ASN A 89 24.58 -19.97 -7.19
CA ASN A 89 23.34 -20.60 -7.61
C ASN A 89 22.12 -19.68 -7.45
N THR A 90 21.08 -20.02 -8.19
CA THR A 90 19.76 -19.43 -8.09
C THR A 90 18.73 -20.53 -7.96
N ALA A 91 17.60 -20.23 -7.34
CA ALA A 91 16.41 -21.07 -7.36
C ALA A 91 15.27 -20.31 -8.04
N ALA A 92 14.43 -21.05 -8.74
CA ALA A 92 13.24 -20.52 -9.38
C ALA A 92 12.11 -21.54 -9.28
N GLN A 93 10.87 -21.04 -9.23
CA GLN A 93 9.69 -21.89 -9.13
C GLN A 93 8.64 -21.39 -10.11
N LYS A 94 8.33 -22.20 -11.13
CA LYS A 94 7.19 -21.91 -12.01
C LYS A 94 5.89 -22.17 -11.25
N PHE A 95 4.95 -21.24 -11.32
CA PHE A 95 3.61 -21.41 -10.77
C PHE A 95 2.53 -20.80 -11.68
N ILE A 96 1.27 -21.14 -11.39
CA ILE A 96 0.09 -20.61 -12.10
C ILE A 96 -0.78 -19.88 -11.08
N ALA A 97 -1.01 -18.59 -11.30
CA ALA A 97 -1.98 -17.80 -10.57
C ALA A 97 -3.31 -17.80 -11.34
N VAL A 98 -4.34 -18.45 -10.82
CA VAL A 98 -5.66 -18.50 -11.47
C VAL A 98 -6.42 -17.18 -11.35
N ASP A 99 -6.14 -16.41 -10.30
CA ASP A 99 -6.71 -15.08 -10.04
C ASP A 99 -5.63 -13.99 -9.96
N PRO A 100 -5.97 -12.72 -10.28
CA PRO A 100 -5.09 -11.58 -10.06
C PRO A 100 -4.70 -11.41 -8.58
N PHE A 101 -3.43 -11.09 -8.31
CA PHE A 101 -2.85 -11.04 -6.96
C PHE A 101 -2.01 -9.78 -6.74
N TYR A 102 -1.85 -9.38 -5.48
CA TYR A 102 -1.06 -8.20 -5.11
C TYR A 102 0.38 -8.51 -4.75
N ALA A 103 0.64 -9.71 -4.23
CA ALA A 103 1.95 -10.02 -3.68
C ALA A 103 2.27 -11.52 -3.69
N ILE A 104 3.56 -11.81 -3.70
CA ILE A 104 4.14 -13.12 -3.39
C ILE A 104 5.12 -12.97 -2.24
N ASN A 105 5.19 -13.99 -1.39
CA ASN A 105 6.15 -14.03 -0.29
C ASN A 105 6.94 -15.34 -0.28
N VAL A 106 8.14 -15.27 0.26
CA VAL A 106 9.02 -16.43 0.47
C VAL A 106 9.51 -16.39 1.91
N PHE A 107 9.42 -17.54 2.58
CA PHE A 107 10.00 -17.73 3.90
C PHE A 107 11.50 -18.03 3.78
N CYS A 108 12.34 -17.24 4.44
CA CYS A 108 13.80 -17.34 4.29
C CYS A 108 14.48 -17.68 5.63
N PRO A 109 14.77 -18.97 5.89
CA PRO A 109 15.70 -19.37 6.94
C PRO A 109 17.10 -18.88 6.61
N ALA A 110 17.69 -18.09 7.51
CA ALA A 110 19.09 -17.64 7.45
C ALA A 110 20.02 -18.53 8.31
N TRP A 111 19.45 -19.46 9.10
CA TRP A 111 20.18 -20.37 9.99
C TRP A 111 21.14 -19.63 10.93
N GLY A 112 20.66 -18.55 11.54
CA GLY A 112 21.44 -17.70 12.44
C GLY A 112 22.45 -16.75 11.77
N SER A 113 22.52 -16.71 10.43
CA SER A 113 23.31 -15.70 9.72
C SER A 113 22.74 -14.28 9.89
N SER A 114 23.62 -13.29 10.04
CA SER A 114 23.25 -11.88 10.19
C SER A 114 23.47 -11.04 8.93
N ASN A 115 23.97 -11.64 7.84
CA ASN A 115 24.29 -10.95 6.59
C ASN A 115 23.66 -11.60 5.34
N SER A 116 22.67 -12.46 5.54
CA SER A 116 21.96 -13.11 4.44
C SER A 116 21.20 -12.08 3.60
N SER A 117 21.41 -12.14 2.28
CA SER A 117 20.81 -11.20 1.33
C SER A 117 20.36 -11.95 0.09
N LEU A 118 19.32 -11.47 -0.59
CA LEU A 118 18.86 -12.06 -1.84
C LEU A 118 18.17 -11.05 -2.76
N THR A 119 18.26 -11.30 -4.06
CA THR A 119 17.48 -10.60 -5.07
C THR A 119 16.27 -11.45 -5.41
N PHE A 120 15.07 -10.92 -5.14
CA PHE A 120 13.82 -11.60 -5.46
C PHE A 120 13.22 -10.92 -6.69
N SER A 121 12.88 -11.70 -7.71
CA SER A 121 12.27 -11.22 -8.95
C SER A 121 11.05 -12.06 -9.32
N LEU A 122 10.06 -11.44 -9.95
CA LEU A 122 8.88 -12.08 -10.52
C LEU A 122 8.86 -11.83 -12.03
N TYR A 123 8.72 -12.89 -12.82
CA TYR A 123 8.64 -12.82 -14.28
C TYR A 123 7.33 -13.38 -14.80
N ARG A 124 6.88 -12.86 -15.95
CA ARG A 124 5.83 -13.52 -16.72
C ARG A 124 6.44 -14.72 -17.44
N TRP A 125 5.92 -15.92 -17.20
CA TRP A 125 6.40 -17.12 -17.88
C TRP A 125 6.29 -16.96 -19.40
N GLN A 126 7.36 -17.31 -20.11
CA GLN A 126 7.43 -17.32 -21.57
C GLN A 126 7.30 -18.76 -22.07
N THR A 127 8.14 -19.20 -23.01
CA THR A 127 8.11 -20.59 -23.49
C THR A 127 8.91 -21.52 -22.56
N ASP A 128 10.01 -21.01 -22.01
CA ASP A 128 10.94 -21.75 -21.16
C ASP A 128 11.65 -20.83 -20.16
N TYR A 129 12.49 -21.42 -19.31
CA TYR A 129 13.24 -20.69 -18.28
C TYR A 129 14.16 -19.60 -18.87
N ASN A 130 14.90 -19.91 -19.93
CA ASN A 130 15.89 -18.99 -20.50
C ASN A 130 15.20 -17.79 -21.17
N THR A 131 14.14 -18.05 -21.94
CA THR A 131 13.32 -17.00 -22.57
C THR A 131 12.58 -16.15 -21.53
N THR A 132 12.20 -16.74 -20.40
CA THR A 132 11.60 -16.01 -19.27
C THR A 132 12.60 -15.06 -18.63
N LEU A 133 13.82 -15.52 -18.33
CA LEU A 133 14.86 -14.66 -17.76
C LEU A 133 15.38 -13.57 -18.71
N ALA A 134 15.28 -13.81 -20.03
CA ALA A 134 15.62 -12.79 -21.03
C ALA A 134 14.57 -11.68 -21.14
N SER A 135 13.38 -11.87 -20.57
CA SER A 135 12.31 -10.87 -20.54
C SER A 135 12.47 -9.87 -19.37
N ALA A 136 11.73 -8.76 -19.44
CA ALA A 136 11.70 -7.81 -18.32
C ALA A 136 10.98 -8.42 -17.11
N ALA A 137 11.61 -8.32 -15.94
CA ALA A 137 10.95 -8.66 -14.68
C ALA A 137 9.75 -7.73 -14.44
N LEU A 138 8.64 -8.29 -13.95
CA LEU A 138 7.46 -7.51 -13.55
C LEU A 138 7.70 -6.78 -12.23
N SER A 139 8.52 -7.36 -11.35
CA SER A 139 8.96 -6.75 -10.11
C SER A 139 10.27 -7.38 -9.66
N THR A 140 11.17 -6.58 -9.10
CA THR A 140 12.43 -7.03 -8.54
C THR A 140 12.73 -6.23 -7.28
N LYS A 141 13.21 -6.91 -6.23
CA LYS A 141 13.65 -6.26 -5.00
C LYS A 141 14.87 -6.95 -4.43
N VAL A 142 15.84 -6.14 -4.03
CA VAL A 142 17.01 -6.60 -3.26
C VAL A 142 16.69 -6.51 -1.78
N TYR A 143 16.77 -7.63 -1.09
CA TYR A 143 16.67 -7.74 0.35
C TYR A 143 18.07 -7.92 0.93
N ALA A 144 18.60 -6.87 1.55
CA ALA A 144 19.90 -6.92 2.22
C ALA A 144 19.73 -7.24 3.72
N ASN A 145 20.57 -8.13 4.24
CA ASN A 145 20.66 -8.49 5.66
C ASN A 145 19.28 -8.82 6.29
N TYR A 146 18.49 -9.67 5.63
CA TYR A 146 17.22 -10.10 6.18
C TYR A 146 17.44 -10.94 7.45
N THR A 147 16.51 -10.83 8.41
CA THR A 147 16.59 -11.56 9.67
C THR A 147 16.24 -13.04 9.48
N ASP A 148 16.75 -13.90 10.36
CA ASP A 148 16.42 -15.33 10.32
C ASP A 148 14.91 -15.57 10.39
N ASN A 149 14.41 -16.49 9.54
CA ASN A 149 13.00 -16.85 9.40
C ASN A 149 12.09 -15.68 8.97
N GLN A 150 12.63 -14.69 8.26
CA GLN A 150 11.85 -13.57 7.72
C GLN A 150 11.06 -14.00 6.48
N TYR A 151 9.80 -13.56 6.41
CA TYR A 151 9.08 -13.49 5.13
C TYR A 151 9.51 -12.24 4.36
N ILE A 152 10.03 -12.44 3.17
CA ILE A 152 10.28 -11.37 2.21
C ILE A 152 9.20 -11.37 1.14
N GLN A 153 8.94 -10.21 0.54
CA GLN A 153 7.76 -10.03 -0.32
C GLN A 153 8.09 -9.27 -1.61
N LEU A 154 7.46 -9.64 -2.72
CA LEU A 154 7.26 -8.72 -3.84
C LEU A 154 5.79 -8.34 -3.85
N ALA A 155 5.51 -7.04 -3.84
CA ALA A 155 4.17 -6.48 -3.86
C ALA A 155 4.10 -5.38 -4.91
N SER A 156 2.90 -5.12 -5.40
CA SER A 156 2.59 -4.06 -6.35
C SER A 156 1.35 -3.31 -5.89
N ASP A 157 1.30 -1.99 -6.16
CA ASP A 157 0.11 -1.16 -5.90
C ASP A 157 -1.06 -1.61 -6.80
N ASP A 158 -0.74 -2.02 -8.03
CA ASP A 158 -1.66 -2.67 -8.94
C ASP A 158 -1.59 -4.20 -8.82
N LYS A 159 -2.70 -4.90 -9.11
CA LYS A 159 -2.69 -6.37 -9.15
C LYS A 159 -1.85 -6.87 -10.33
N PHE A 160 -0.99 -7.86 -10.07
CA PHE A 160 -0.51 -8.76 -11.12
C PHE A 160 -1.72 -9.53 -11.67
N THR A 161 -1.78 -9.70 -12.99
CA THR A 161 -2.88 -10.41 -13.65
C THR A 161 -2.84 -11.92 -13.36
N SER A 162 -3.85 -12.67 -13.82
CA SER A 162 -3.77 -14.14 -13.75
C SER A 162 -2.85 -14.71 -14.83
N GLY A 163 -2.32 -15.91 -14.60
CA GLY A 163 -1.62 -16.76 -15.57
C GLY A 163 -0.34 -17.38 -15.01
N GLU A 164 0.60 -17.70 -15.90
CA GLU A 164 1.84 -18.40 -15.54
C GLU A 164 2.98 -17.44 -15.19
N TYR A 165 3.75 -17.79 -14.17
CA TYR A 165 4.83 -16.97 -13.60
C TYR A 165 6.06 -17.82 -13.28
N LEU A 166 7.19 -17.14 -13.15
CA LEU A 166 8.45 -17.66 -12.61
C LEU A 166 8.95 -16.76 -11.50
#